data_AF-A0A9D9KY55-F1
#
_entry.id   AF-A0A9D9KY55-F1
#
_cell.length_a   1.000
_cell.length_b   1.000
_cell.length_c   1.000
_cell.angle_alpha   90.00
_cell.angle_beta   90.00
_cell.angle_gamma   90.00
#
_symmetry.space_group_name_H-M   'P 1'
#
loop_
_entity.id
_entity.type
_entity.pdbx_description
1 polymer ?
#
loop_
_entity_poly.entity_id
_entity_poly.type
_entity_poly.pdbx_seq_one_letter_code
_entity_poly.pdbx_strand_id
1 'polypeptide(L)'
;ADFINNMLECYSKHFFNSYGYNKSLSKSLNAFNYQDYDYAEAIDVFDTSLTKLSTYITQVSSNDTTRFRSTETGYTFADLTEAIETIRERNLDTIDSYVSINSVTKDKETLLTYYMFRIESLQRHLTVCNETLASVNDSINNYKKNTILYFSQGEAQKDTDMTASLASAEYDELFEKRQSIQNDLSSTAQQINLYNKRIERLNASTQANSAAQKAKVEEEISKLNTMINNISEDVSKTTDDYYRTVVFPKAYNILTYASSSTLGVMKHAVKDSFSTVFILCAIIFAVYIAAAVVLAVNKELVKLYGPNAGKKAAAKAGAKKEAKAKK
;
A
#
# COMPACT_ATOMS: atom_id res chain seq x y z
N ALA A 1 -18.39 -23.75 6.39
CA ALA A 1 -17.87 -22.58 7.12
C ALA A 1 -16.41 -22.33 6.77
N ASP A 2 -15.58 -23.38 6.83
CA ASP A 2 -14.12 -23.30 6.63
C ASP A 2 -13.68 -22.73 5.27
N PHE A 3 -14.41 -23.02 4.19
CA PHE A 3 -14.10 -22.46 2.86
C PHE A 3 -14.24 -20.93 2.81
N ILE A 4 -15.32 -20.38 3.40
CA ILE A 4 -15.54 -18.92 3.42
C ILE A 4 -14.56 -18.24 4.36
N ASN A 5 -14.23 -18.85 5.49
CA ASN A 5 -13.20 -18.33 6.40
C ASN A 5 -11.83 -18.28 5.72
N ASN A 6 -11.46 -19.33 4.98
CA ASN A 6 -10.19 -19.38 4.24
C ASN A 6 -10.15 -18.36 3.08
N MET A 7 -11.25 -18.22 2.34
CA MET A 7 -11.36 -17.20 1.30
C MET A 7 -11.25 -15.78 1.86
N LEU A 8 -11.90 -15.51 3.01
CA LEU A 8 -11.83 -14.22 3.69
C LEU A 8 -10.41 -13.94 4.20
N GLU A 9 -9.73 -14.95 4.74
CA GLU A 9 -8.33 -14.85 5.18
C GLU A 9 -7.39 -14.53 4.01
N CYS A 10 -7.56 -15.22 2.87
CA CYS A 10 -6.77 -14.96 1.66
C CYS A 10 -6.99 -13.54 1.11
N TYR A 11 -8.25 -13.09 1.05
CA TYR A 11 -8.59 -11.73 0.61
C TYR A 11 -8.04 -10.68 1.58
N SER A 12 -8.20 -10.90 2.88
CA SER A 12 -7.66 -10.04 3.93
C SER A 12 -6.14 -9.89 3.79
N LYS A 13 -5.42 -11.00 3.68
CA LYS A 13 -3.96 -11.01 3.48
C LYS A 13 -3.55 -10.27 2.21
N HIS A 14 -4.26 -10.47 1.10
CA HIS A 14 -3.99 -9.74 -0.14
C HIS A 14 -4.25 -8.24 0.01
N PHE A 15 -5.38 -7.85 0.59
CA PHE A 15 -5.75 -6.46 0.82
C PHE A 15 -4.70 -5.72 1.66
N PHE A 16 -4.27 -6.30 2.78
CA PHE A 16 -3.23 -5.69 3.61
C PHE A 16 -1.88 -5.61 2.91
N ASN A 17 -1.51 -6.61 2.11
CA ASN A 17 -0.27 -6.56 1.34
C ASN A 17 -0.31 -5.49 0.22
N SER A 18 -1.48 -5.25 -0.38
CA SER A 18 -1.63 -4.29 -1.48
C SER A 18 -1.88 -2.86 -1.03
N TYR A 19 -2.61 -2.68 0.07
CA TYR A 19 -3.14 -1.38 0.48
C TYR A 19 -2.82 -1.00 1.93
N GLY A 20 -2.47 -1.97 2.78
CA GLY A 20 -2.13 -1.73 4.18
C GLY A 20 -0.81 -1.01 4.37
N TYR A 21 -0.39 -0.87 5.64
CA TYR A 21 0.92 -0.30 5.96
C TYR A 21 2.04 -0.92 5.13
N ASN A 22 2.85 -0.07 4.48
CA ASN A 22 3.97 -0.54 3.69
C ASN A 22 5.06 -1.06 4.64
N LYS A 23 4.99 -2.34 4.99
CA LYS A 23 5.97 -3.05 5.83
C LYS A 23 7.41 -2.91 5.30
N SER A 24 7.59 -2.65 4.01
CA SER A 24 8.91 -2.37 3.44
C SER A 24 9.46 -1.00 3.86
N LEU A 25 8.60 -0.01 4.12
CA LEU A 25 8.99 1.31 4.63
C LEU A 25 9.56 1.19 6.05
N SER A 26 8.81 0.62 7.02
CA SER A 26 9.34 0.38 8.38
C SER A 26 10.64 -0.43 8.37
N LYS A 27 10.67 -1.52 7.58
CA LYS A 27 11.86 -2.37 7.51
C LYS A 27 13.07 -1.65 6.93
N SER A 28 12.87 -0.79 5.94
CA SER A 28 13.93 0.04 5.35
C SER A 28 14.46 1.07 6.35
N LEU A 29 13.58 1.68 7.12
CA LEU A 29 13.94 2.63 8.17
C LEU A 29 14.72 1.96 9.32
N ASN A 30 14.31 0.76 9.74
CA ASN A 30 14.93 0.05 10.86
C ASN A 30 16.24 -0.68 10.50
N ALA A 31 16.51 -0.91 9.21
CA ALA A 31 17.75 -1.52 8.73
C ALA A 31 18.93 -0.54 8.67
N PHE A 32 18.68 0.73 8.97
CA PHE A 32 19.68 1.79 8.96
C PHE A 32 20.65 1.65 10.15
N ASN A 33 21.94 1.43 9.85
CA ASN A 33 23.01 1.52 10.85
C ASN A 33 23.71 2.87 10.74
N TYR A 34 23.30 3.83 11.57
CA TYR A 34 23.86 5.18 11.56
C TYR A 34 25.37 5.23 11.86
N GLN A 35 25.93 4.17 12.46
CA GLN A 35 27.34 4.11 12.85
C GLN A 35 28.29 4.11 11.66
N ASP A 36 27.84 3.57 10.54
CA ASP A 36 28.63 3.44 9.31
C ASP A 36 28.78 4.78 8.57
N TYR A 37 28.00 5.79 8.98
CA TYR A 37 27.93 7.11 8.37
C TYR A 37 28.66 8.16 9.20
N ASP A 38 29.06 9.25 8.54
CA ASP A 38 29.42 10.47 9.26
C ASP A 38 28.20 11.07 9.96
N TYR A 39 28.40 11.91 10.97
CA TYR A 39 27.33 12.49 11.76
C TYR A 39 26.36 13.32 10.92
N ALA A 40 26.87 14.18 10.04
CA ALA A 40 26.00 15.01 9.20
C ALA A 40 25.25 14.17 8.15
N GLU A 41 25.87 13.10 7.64
CA GLU A 41 25.22 12.18 6.72
C GLU A 41 24.12 11.38 7.43
N ALA A 42 24.35 10.91 8.66
CA ALA A 42 23.32 10.24 9.46
C ALA A 42 22.12 11.15 9.71
N ILE A 43 22.35 12.42 10.03
CA ILE A 43 21.30 13.44 10.22
C ILE A 43 20.47 13.62 8.94
N ASP A 44 21.12 13.74 7.77
CA ASP A 44 20.41 13.88 6.49
C ASP A 44 19.56 12.62 6.17
N VAL A 45 20.03 11.41 6.53
CA VAL A 45 19.25 10.17 6.39
C VAL A 45 18.06 10.13 7.35
N PHE A 46 18.23 10.60 8.58
CA PHE A 46 17.13 10.72 9.54
C PHE A 46 16.07 11.72 9.09
N ASP A 47 16.47 12.89 8.57
CA ASP A 47 15.52 13.89 8.04
C ASP A 47 14.73 13.32 6.87
N THR A 48 15.41 12.60 5.97
CA THR A 48 14.76 11.88 4.86
C THR A 48 13.77 10.83 5.37
N SER A 49 14.13 10.14 6.45
CA SER A 49 13.30 9.10 7.07
C SER A 49 12.03 9.67 7.69
N LEU A 50 12.17 10.74 8.48
CA LEU A 50 11.05 11.46 9.09
C LEU A 50 10.14 12.08 8.03
N THR A 51 10.71 12.65 6.96
CA THR A 51 9.95 13.20 5.82
C THR A 51 9.12 12.12 5.13
N LYS A 52 9.68 10.93 4.92
CA LYS A 52 8.94 9.79 4.36
C LYS A 52 7.81 9.32 5.27
N LEU A 53 8.04 9.26 6.58
CA LEU A 53 6.99 8.92 7.56
C LEU A 53 5.87 9.97 7.55
N SER A 54 6.20 11.26 7.59
CA SER A 54 5.23 12.35 7.53
C SER A 54 4.41 12.33 6.23
N THR A 55 5.08 12.11 5.10
CA THR A 55 4.40 11.98 3.79
C THR A 55 3.43 10.80 3.80
N TYR A 56 3.86 9.66 4.33
CA TYR A 56 3.04 8.47 4.43
C TYR A 56 1.81 8.69 5.31
N ILE A 57 1.97 9.28 6.50
CA ILE A 57 0.84 9.61 7.39
C ILE A 57 -0.11 10.57 6.70
N THR A 58 0.40 11.61 6.04
CA THR A 58 -0.42 12.60 5.33
C THR A 58 -1.27 11.94 4.24
N GLN A 59 -0.70 10.98 3.50
CA GLN A 59 -1.43 10.20 2.49
C GLN A 59 -2.54 9.34 3.11
N VAL A 60 -2.24 8.68 4.22
CA VAL A 60 -3.22 7.84 4.93
C VAL A 60 -4.33 8.70 5.56
N SER A 61 -3.96 9.79 6.22
CA SER A 61 -4.89 10.71 6.89
C SER A 61 -5.79 11.45 5.92
N SER A 62 -5.33 11.73 4.69
CA SER A 62 -6.15 12.33 3.63
C SER A 62 -7.38 11.48 3.30
N ASN A 63 -7.31 10.16 3.55
CA ASN A 63 -8.41 9.23 3.34
C ASN A 63 -9.27 9.02 4.61
N ASP A 64 -8.88 9.57 5.76
CA ASP A 64 -9.61 9.46 7.02
C ASP A 64 -10.55 10.66 7.22
N THR A 65 -11.85 10.38 7.21
CA THR A 65 -12.90 11.37 7.48
C THR A 65 -13.42 11.32 8.92
N THR A 66 -12.88 10.43 9.75
CA THR A 66 -13.45 10.04 11.04
C THR A 66 -12.61 10.39 12.26
N ARG A 67 -11.41 10.97 12.06
CA ARG A 67 -10.43 11.26 13.12
C ARG A 67 -10.10 9.99 13.91
N PHE A 68 -9.68 8.97 13.17
CA PHE A 68 -9.35 7.66 13.71
C PHE A 68 -8.33 7.75 14.86
N ARG A 69 -8.60 6.99 15.92
CA ARG A 69 -7.67 6.74 17.01
C ARG A 69 -7.44 5.24 17.10
N SER A 70 -6.18 4.82 17.04
CA SER A 70 -5.84 3.40 17.13
C SER A 70 -6.16 2.85 18.51
N THR A 71 -6.72 1.64 18.52
CA THR A 71 -6.95 0.84 19.72
C THR A 71 -5.68 0.14 20.21
N GLU A 72 -4.67 0.01 19.35
CA GLU A 72 -3.40 -0.63 19.70
C GLU A 72 -2.40 0.36 20.31
N THR A 73 -2.25 1.55 19.72
CA THR A 73 -1.27 2.56 20.18
C THR A 73 -1.89 3.70 20.97
N GLY A 74 -3.20 3.93 20.82
CA GLY A 74 -3.88 5.09 21.38
C GLY A 74 -3.69 6.38 20.58
N TYR A 75 -2.87 6.41 19.53
CA TYR A 75 -2.60 7.62 18.75
C TYR A 75 -3.63 7.88 17.64
N THR A 76 -3.83 9.15 17.32
CA THR A 76 -4.42 9.59 16.05
C THR A 76 -3.33 9.91 15.03
N PHE A 77 -3.68 10.02 13.75
CA PHE A 77 -2.73 10.45 12.72
C PHE A 77 -2.18 11.87 12.99
N ALA A 78 -2.98 12.76 13.57
CA ALA A 78 -2.52 14.09 13.95
C ALA A 78 -1.47 14.04 15.09
N ASP A 79 -1.70 13.20 16.11
CA ASP A 79 -0.75 13.00 17.20
C ASP A 79 0.61 12.48 16.67
N LEU A 80 0.58 11.57 15.69
CA LEU A 80 1.80 11.03 15.06
C LEU A 80 2.51 12.06 14.18
N THR A 81 1.76 12.89 13.44
CA THR A 81 2.35 13.99 12.67
C THR A 81 3.08 14.97 13.59
N GLU A 82 2.44 15.39 14.69
CA GLU A 82 3.04 16.31 15.67
C GLU A 82 4.27 15.68 16.36
N ALA A 83 4.23 14.38 16.65
CA ALA A 83 5.38 13.67 17.21
C ALA A 83 6.57 13.65 16.24
N ILE A 84 6.33 13.40 14.94
CA ILE A 84 7.38 13.44 13.91
C ILE A 84 7.95 14.85 13.75
N GLU A 85 7.09 15.86 13.69
CA GLU A 85 7.50 17.27 13.62
C GLU A 85 8.33 17.66 14.84
N THR A 86 7.93 17.25 16.03
CA THR A 86 8.69 17.50 17.27
C THR A 86 10.08 16.85 17.21
N ILE A 87 10.19 15.60 16.77
CA ILE A 87 11.49 14.92 16.63
C ILE A 87 12.36 15.66 15.62
N ARG A 88 11.78 16.16 14.52
CA ARG A 88 12.50 16.89 13.49
C ARG A 88 12.98 18.27 13.99
N GLU A 89 12.06 19.12 14.40
CA GLU A 89 12.35 20.53 14.71
C GLU A 89 13.08 20.71 16.04
N ARG A 90 12.83 19.84 17.03
CA ARG A 90 13.49 19.96 18.34
C ARG A 90 14.77 19.15 18.41
N ASN A 91 14.71 17.88 18.04
CA ASN A 91 15.84 16.98 18.25
C ASN A 91 16.82 17.03 17.07
N LEU A 92 16.34 16.78 15.85
CA LEU A 92 17.19 16.72 14.66
C LEU A 92 17.83 18.09 14.36
N ASP A 93 17.06 19.16 14.30
CA ASP A 93 17.59 20.51 14.00
C ASP A 93 18.60 21.00 15.04
N THR A 94 18.41 20.65 16.32
CA THR A 94 19.38 20.97 17.38
C THR A 94 20.70 20.24 17.16
N ILE A 95 20.64 18.95 16.82
CA ILE A 95 21.82 18.14 16.54
C ILE A 95 22.51 18.65 15.28
N ASP A 96 21.76 18.93 14.20
CA ASP A 96 22.29 19.47 12.94
C ASP A 96 23.01 20.81 13.17
N SER A 97 22.37 21.72 13.90
CA SER A 97 22.95 23.02 14.25
C SER A 97 24.26 22.84 15.00
N TYR A 98 24.30 21.96 16.01
CA TYR A 98 25.53 21.69 16.76
C TYR A 98 26.63 21.10 15.89
N VAL A 99 26.30 20.11 15.07
CA VAL A 99 27.25 19.44 14.15
C VAL A 99 27.78 20.43 13.11
N SER A 100 26.90 21.26 12.53
CA SER A 100 27.26 22.21 11.48
C SER A 100 28.08 23.39 11.99
N ILE A 101 27.72 23.96 13.15
CA ILE A 101 28.46 25.10 13.74
C ILE A 101 29.86 24.66 14.18
N ASN A 102 29.97 23.48 14.80
CA ASN A 102 31.25 22.98 15.31
C ASN A 102 32.02 22.14 14.28
N SER A 103 31.47 21.94 13.07
CA SER A 103 32.02 21.07 12.02
C SER A 103 32.44 19.70 12.58
N VAL A 104 31.57 19.07 13.38
CA VAL A 104 31.88 17.79 14.04
C VAL A 104 31.78 16.67 13.01
N THR A 105 32.89 15.96 12.78
CA THR A 105 32.95 14.88 11.78
C THR A 105 33.79 13.70 12.29
N LYS A 106 33.47 12.50 11.80
CA LYS A 106 34.28 11.31 11.94
C LYS A 106 35.47 11.39 10.97
N ASP A 107 35.20 11.74 9.71
CA ASP A 107 36.18 11.87 8.63
C ASP A 107 35.83 13.04 7.69
N LYS A 108 36.71 14.04 7.67
CA LYS A 108 36.56 15.26 6.88
C LYS A 108 36.57 15.02 5.37
N GLU A 109 37.42 14.14 4.86
CA GLU A 109 37.56 13.92 3.41
C GLU A 109 36.35 13.17 2.86
N THR A 110 35.91 12.14 3.59
CA THR A 110 34.69 11.39 3.27
C THR A 110 33.47 12.30 3.31
N LEU A 111 33.34 13.16 4.33
CA LEU A 111 32.22 14.09 4.44
C LEU A 111 32.20 15.17 3.34
N LEU A 112 33.37 15.70 2.94
CA LEU A 112 33.46 16.62 1.80
C LEU A 112 33.01 15.94 0.50
N THR A 113 33.45 14.71 0.26
CA THR A 113 33.02 13.92 -0.91
C THR A 113 31.52 13.72 -0.91
N TYR A 114 30.93 13.40 0.25
CA TYR A 114 29.48 13.29 0.42
C TYR A 114 28.77 14.59 0.04
N TYR A 115 29.17 15.75 0.58
CA TYR A 115 28.53 17.02 0.26
C TYR A 115 28.64 17.39 -1.22
N MET A 116 29.78 17.14 -1.86
CA MET A 116 29.95 17.36 -3.31
C MET A 116 28.99 16.48 -4.12
N PHE A 117 28.90 15.18 -3.79
CA PHE A 117 27.95 14.27 -4.43
C PHE A 117 26.49 14.73 -4.26
N ARG A 118 26.11 15.20 -3.06
CA ARG A 118 24.77 15.74 -2.81
C ARG A 118 24.50 16.97 -3.68
N ILE A 119 25.44 17.90 -3.80
CA ILE A 119 25.32 19.07 -4.67
C ILE A 119 25.12 18.65 -6.13
N GLU A 120 25.92 17.72 -6.65
CA GLU A 120 25.78 17.24 -8.03
C GLU A 120 24.42 16.57 -8.28
N SER A 121 23.92 15.80 -7.31
CA SER A 121 22.58 15.21 -7.38
C SER A 121 21.49 16.27 -7.41
N LEU A 122 21.60 17.29 -6.55
CA LEU A 122 20.63 18.39 -6.48
C LEU A 122 20.67 19.26 -7.74
N GLN A 123 21.86 19.50 -8.32
CA GLN A 123 22.01 20.21 -9.59
C GLN A 123 21.33 19.48 -10.74
N ARG A 124 21.49 18.15 -10.81
CA ARG A 124 20.76 17.32 -11.80
C ARG A 124 19.25 17.44 -11.63
N HIS A 125 18.77 17.38 -10.39
CA HIS A 125 17.34 17.55 -10.10
C HIS A 125 16.83 18.95 -10.50
N LEU A 126 17.62 20.00 -10.23
CA LEU A 126 17.30 21.37 -10.61
C LEU A 126 17.17 21.52 -12.13
N THR A 127 18.04 20.88 -12.92
CA THR A 127 17.92 20.82 -14.38
C THR A 127 16.62 20.17 -14.82
N VAL A 128 16.26 19.02 -14.24
CA VAL A 128 15.00 18.33 -14.54
C VAL A 128 13.79 19.20 -14.22
N CYS A 129 13.79 19.89 -13.07
CA CYS A 129 12.71 20.81 -12.70
C CYS A 129 12.59 21.96 -13.70
N ASN A 130 13.70 22.54 -14.16
CA ASN A 130 13.68 23.61 -15.16
C ASN A 130 13.10 23.16 -16.50
N GLU A 131 13.54 21.99 -17.00
CA GLU A 131 13.02 21.42 -18.25
C GLU A 131 11.52 21.09 -18.14
N THR A 132 11.11 20.51 -17.01
CA THR A 132 9.70 20.18 -16.75
C THR A 132 8.86 21.44 -16.62
N LEU A 133 9.37 22.49 -15.96
CA LEU A 133 8.69 23.77 -15.83
C LEU A 133 8.48 24.44 -17.19
N ALA A 134 9.49 24.40 -18.07
CA ALA A 134 9.37 24.91 -19.43
C ALA A 134 8.26 24.17 -20.20
N SER A 135 8.27 22.83 -20.16
CA SER A 135 7.23 22.00 -20.80
C SER A 135 5.82 22.25 -20.26
N VAL A 136 5.67 22.44 -18.94
CA VAL A 136 4.37 22.77 -18.33
C VAL A 136 3.91 24.17 -18.74
N ASN A 137 4.80 25.16 -18.77
CA ASN A 137 4.47 26.50 -19.23
C ASN A 137 4.03 26.50 -20.70
N ASP A 138 4.72 25.75 -21.56
CA ASP A 138 4.31 25.58 -22.96
C ASP A 138 2.93 24.93 -23.07
N SER A 139 2.65 23.93 -22.23
CA SER A 139 1.35 23.25 -22.18
C SER A 139 0.23 24.21 -21.74
N ILE A 140 0.48 25.04 -20.72
CA ILE A 140 -0.46 26.06 -20.24
C ILE A 140 -0.72 27.11 -21.31
N ASN A 141 0.32 27.59 -22.00
CA ASN A 141 0.21 28.63 -23.03
C ASN A 141 -0.56 28.13 -24.27
N ASN A 142 -0.39 26.86 -24.62
CA ASN A 142 -1.05 26.26 -25.78
C ASN A 142 -2.38 25.58 -25.46
N TYR A 143 -2.82 25.59 -24.19
CA TYR A 143 -4.04 24.92 -23.76
C TYR A 143 -5.27 25.59 -24.37
N LYS A 144 -6.05 24.83 -25.14
CA LYS A 144 -7.34 25.29 -25.70
C LYS A 144 -8.46 24.89 -24.75
N LYS A 145 -9.09 25.87 -24.11
CA LYS A 145 -10.26 25.63 -23.25
C LYS A 145 -11.47 25.23 -24.08
N ASN A 146 -12.28 24.30 -23.57
CA ASN A 146 -13.56 23.96 -24.17
C ASN A 146 -14.48 25.19 -24.13
N THR A 147 -15.06 25.55 -25.27
CA THR A 147 -16.02 26.65 -25.39
C THR A 147 -17.41 26.13 -25.69
N ILE A 148 -18.42 26.75 -25.09
CA ILE A 148 -19.83 26.56 -25.48
C ILE A 148 -20.24 27.73 -26.36
N LEU A 149 -20.85 27.44 -27.50
CA LEU A 149 -21.46 28.40 -28.41
C LEU A 149 -22.94 28.58 -28.06
N TYR A 150 -23.36 29.79 -27.72
CA TYR A 150 -24.77 30.12 -27.54
C TYR A 150 -25.35 30.64 -28.86
N PHE A 151 -26.28 29.90 -29.46
CA PHE A 151 -27.05 30.35 -30.62
C PHE A 151 -28.38 30.95 -30.15
N SER A 152 -28.55 32.27 -30.32
CA SER A 152 -29.81 32.97 -30.08
C SER A 152 -30.79 32.73 -31.24
N GLN A 153 -31.92 32.06 -31.00
CA GLN A 153 -33.04 32.03 -31.94
C GLN A 153 -33.95 33.25 -31.72
N GLY A 154 -33.72 34.32 -32.48
CA GLY A 154 -34.59 35.50 -32.53
C GLY A 154 -34.17 36.46 -33.66
N GLU A 155 -35.15 37.00 -34.39
CA GLU A 155 -35.01 37.76 -35.66
C GLU A 155 -34.33 39.15 -35.55
N ALA A 156 -33.43 39.36 -34.59
CA ALA A 156 -32.61 40.54 -34.50
C ALA A 156 -31.13 40.13 -34.54
N GLN A 157 -30.62 39.99 -35.75
CA GLN A 157 -29.21 39.75 -36.05
C GLN A 157 -28.36 40.89 -35.47
N LYS A 158 -27.65 40.59 -34.37
CA LYS A 158 -26.34 41.17 -34.08
C LYS A 158 -25.38 40.00 -33.93
N ASP A 159 -24.44 39.91 -34.86
CA ASP A 159 -23.29 39.00 -34.89
C ASP A 159 -22.51 39.08 -33.58
N THR A 160 -22.93 38.34 -32.57
CA THR A 160 -22.12 38.13 -31.39
C THR A 160 -22.39 36.71 -30.93
N ASP A 161 -21.74 35.76 -31.60
CA ASP A 161 -21.58 34.40 -31.09
C ASP A 161 -21.02 34.50 -29.67
N MET A 162 -21.88 34.36 -28.67
CA MET A 162 -21.46 34.39 -27.28
C MET A 162 -20.77 33.05 -27.04
N THR A 163 -19.44 33.07 -26.90
CA THR A 163 -18.65 31.91 -26.48
C THR A 163 -18.37 32.03 -24.99
N ALA A 164 -18.69 31.01 -24.21
CA ALA A 164 -18.26 30.91 -22.81
C ALA A 164 -17.25 29.76 -22.67
N SER A 165 -16.11 30.03 -22.05
CA SER A 165 -15.12 29.01 -21.69
C SER A 165 -15.62 28.23 -20.47
N LEU A 166 -15.56 26.91 -20.55
CA LEU A 166 -15.78 26.03 -19.40
C LEU A 166 -14.54 26.03 -18.49
N ALA A 167 -14.76 25.90 -17.17
CA ALA A 167 -13.70 25.53 -16.25
C ALA A 167 -13.22 24.12 -16.60
N SER A 168 -11.91 23.88 -16.48
CA SER A 168 -11.28 22.61 -16.85
C SER A 168 -10.39 22.17 -15.69
N ALA A 169 -10.70 21.00 -15.11
CA ALA A 169 -9.92 20.42 -14.03
C ALA A 169 -8.48 20.11 -14.51
N GLU A 170 -8.34 19.68 -15.76
CA GLU A 170 -7.05 19.39 -16.38
C GLU A 170 -6.19 20.65 -16.55
N TYR A 171 -6.83 21.82 -16.73
CA TYR A 171 -6.12 23.10 -16.75
C TYR A 171 -5.65 23.49 -15.35
N ASP A 172 -6.49 23.32 -14.33
CA ASP A 172 -6.14 23.61 -12.94
C ASP A 172 -5.00 22.70 -12.44
N GLU A 173 -5.01 21.40 -12.81
CA GLU A 173 -3.91 20.46 -12.55
C GLU A 173 -2.56 20.94 -13.12
N LEU A 174 -2.55 21.60 -14.28
CA LEU A 174 -1.31 22.16 -14.85
C LEU A 174 -0.77 23.32 -13.99
N PHE A 175 -1.64 24.14 -13.41
CA PHE A 175 -1.21 25.22 -12.50
C PHE A 175 -0.71 24.66 -11.16
N GLU A 176 -1.38 23.65 -10.60
CA GLU A 176 -0.92 22.95 -9.41
C GLU A 176 0.44 22.31 -9.64
N LYS A 177 0.61 21.62 -10.77
CA LYS A 177 1.89 21.04 -11.17
C LYS A 177 2.98 22.10 -11.34
N ARG A 178 2.66 23.22 -11.98
CA ARG A 178 3.60 24.35 -12.12
C ARG A 178 4.04 24.88 -10.77
N GLN A 179 3.10 25.09 -9.84
CA GLN A 179 3.39 25.57 -8.49
C GLN A 179 4.26 24.57 -7.72
N SER A 180 3.96 23.27 -7.82
CA SER A 180 4.76 22.20 -7.21
C SER A 180 6.20 22.23 -7.73
N ILE A 181 6.40 22.29 -9.04
CA ILE A 181 7.76 22.33 -9.64
C ILE A 181 8.52 23.59 -9.21
N GLN A 182 7.84 24.73 -9.09
CA GLN A 182 8.47 25.97 -8.62
C GLN A 182 8.89 25.87 -7.14
N ASN A 183 8.08 25.23 -6.30
CA ASN A 183 8.45 24.95 -4.92
C ASN A 183 9.67 24.01 -4.84
N ASP A 184 9.69 22.95 -5.65
CA ASP A 184 10.80 22.00 -5.72
C ASP A 184 12.10 22.69 -6.18
N LEU A 185 12.02 23.56 -7.18
CA LEU A 185 13.16 24.36 -7.67
C LEU A 185 13.72 25.24 -6.54
N SER A 186 12.85 25.96 -5.84
CA SER A 186 13.25 26.84 -4.73
C SER A 186 13.89 26.05 -3.59
N SER A 187 13.27 24.95 -3.17
CA SER A 187 13.79 24.06 -2.12
C SER A 187 15.13 23.44 -2.52
N THR A 188 15.27 22.97 -3.76
CA THR A 188 16.52 22.39 -4.29
C THR A 188 17.64 23.43 -4.29
N ALA A 189 17.36 24.66 -4.72
CA ALA A 189 18.35 25.74 -4.71
C ALA A 189 18.81 26.10 -3.28
N GLN A 190 17.88 26.11 -2.31
CA GLN A 190 18.22 26.32 -0.90
C GLN A 190 19.10 25.20 -0.34
N GLN A 191 18.81 23.95 -0.68
CA GLN A 191 19.62 22.79 -0.27
C GLN A 191 21.04 22.86 -0.86
N ILE A 192 21.18 23.27 -2.13
CA ILE A 192 22.52 23.50 -2.73
C ILE A 192 23.30 24.55 -1.93
N ASN A 193 22.64 25.66 -1.57
CA ASN A 193 23.26 26.72 -0.77
C ASN A 193 23.69 26.20 0.62
N LEU A 194 22.85 25.40 1.27
CA LEU A 194 23.14 24.78 2.55
C LEU A 194 24.42 23.92 2.48
N TYR A 195 24.53 23.01 1.52
CA TYR A 195 25.72 22.16 1.38
C TYR A 195 26.97 22.97 1.04
N ASN A 196 26.88 24.01 0.19
CA ASN A 196 28.01 24.91 -0.06
C ASN A 196 28.51 25.57 1.23
N LYS A 197 27.60 26.09 2.06
CA LYS A 197 27.97 26.66 3.37
C LYS A 197 28.58 25.62 4.32
N ARG A 198 28.08 24.38 4.31
CA ARG A 198 28.65 23.27 5.10
C ARG A 198 30.08 22.96 4.64
N ILE A 199 30.34 22.93 3.32
CA ILE A 199 31.70 22.78 2.75
C ILE A 199 32.62 23.93 3.18
N GLU A 200 32.16 25.18 3.07
CA GLU A 200 32.94 26.36 3.48
C GLU A 200 33.35 26.28 4.95
N ARG A 201 32.40 25.98 5.85
CA ARG A 201 32.66 25.82 7.29
C ARG A 201 33.62 24.68 7.57
N LEU A 202 33.39 23.53 6.94
CA LEU A 202 34.22 22.35 7.13
C LEU A 202 35.66 22.63 6.66
N ASN A 203 35.85 23.32 5.55
CA ASN A 203 37.17 23.75 5.07
C ASN A 203 37.84 24.78 5.99
N ALA A 204 37.07 25.74 6.51
CA ALA A 204 37.56 26.74 7.46
C ALA A 204 37.89 26.16 8.85
N SER A 205 37.37 24.97 9.20
CA SER A 205 37.71 24.30 10.46
C SER A 205 39.18 23.84 10.46
N THR A 206 39.97 24.47 11.33
CA THR A 206 41.42 24.22 11.48
C THR A 206 41.76 23.36 12.69
N GLN A 207 40.84 23.23 13.65
CA GLN A 207 41.03 22.47 14.88
C GLN A 207 40.28 21.14 14.81
N ALA A 208 40.98 20.04 15.13
CA ALA A 208 40.36 18.74 15.25
C ALA A 208 39.28 18.75 16.34
N ASN A 209 38.13 18.14 16.08
CA ASN A 209 37.05 18.08 17.08
C ASN A 209 37.52 17.27 18.29
N SER A 210 37.23 17.78 19.49
CA SER A 210 37.54 17.09 20.74
C SER A 210 36.75 15.78 20.88
N ALA A 211 37.31 14.81 21.62
CA ALA A 211 36.63 13.57 21.94
C ALA A 211 35.27 13.81 22.63
N ALA A 212 35.17 14.84 23.47
CA ALA A 212 33.92 15.22 24.14
C ALA A 212 32.84 15.70 23.16
N GLN A 213 33.20 16.47 22.13
CA GLN A 213 32.25 16.90 21.09
C GLN A 213 31.73 15.70 20.30
N LYS A 214 32.63 14.78 19.92
CA LYS A 214 32.25 13.56 19.20
C LYS A 214 31.34 12.66 20.06
N ALA A 215 31.70 12.43 21.31
CA ALA A 215 30.90 11.62 22.24
C ALA A 215 29.50 12.21 22.47
N LYS A 216 29.38 13.55 22.60
CA LYS A 216 28.08 14.22 22.74
C LYS A 216 27.20 14.00 21.51
N VAL A 217 27.75 14.18 20.30
CA VAL A 217 26.99 14.00 19.06
C VAL A 217 26.56 12.54 18.90
N GLU A 218 27.45 11.60 19.21
CA GLU A 218 27.18 10.16 19.16
C GLU A 218 26.02 9.76 20.10
N GLU A 219 26.01 10.29 21.33
CA GLU A 219 24.93 10.05 22.29
C GLU A 219 23.59 10.59 21.79
N GLU A 220 23.57 11.83 21.30
CA GLU A 220 22.34 12.48 20.83
C GLU A 220 21.79 11.83 19.54
N ILE A 221 22.66 11.41 18.63
CA ILE A 221 22.29 10.63 17.44
C ILE A 221 21.72 9.26 17.83
N SER A 222 22.29 8.59 18.83
CA SER A 222 21.77 7.31 19.33
C SER A 222 20.36 7.45 19.92
N LYS A 223 20.13 8.52 20.69
CA LYS A 223 18.79 8.86 21.21
C LYS A 223 17.82 9.14 20.06
N LEU A 224 18.23 9.95 19.07
CA LEU A 224 17.42 10.27 17.90
C LEU A 224 17.03 9.02 17.12
N ASN A 225 17.98 8.10 16.88
CA ASN A 225 17.72 6.82 16.24
C ASN A 225 16.65 6.02 16.98
N THR A 226 16.72 5.98 18.31
CA THR A 226 15.73 5.30 19.15
C THR A 226 14.35 5.95 19.00
N MET A 227 14.27 7.28 19.02
CA MET A 227 13.01 8.02 18.82
C MET A 227 12.40 7.73 17.44
N ILE A 228 13.23 7.71 16.38
CA ILE A 228 12.80 7.43 15.01
C ILE A 228 12.28 5.99 14.87
N ASN A 229 12.94 5.02 15.50
CA ASN A 229 12.48 3.64 15.49
C ASN A 229 11.14 3.48 16.22
N ASN A 230 10.98 4.13 17.38
CA ASN A 230 9.74 4.09 18.14
C ASN A 230 8.58 4.72 17.35
N ILE A 231 8.77 5.92 16.79
CA ILE A 231 7.70 6.56 16.01
C ILE A 231 7.40 5.79 14.72
N SER A 232 8.40 5.17 14.08
CA SER A 232 8.21 4.27 12.94
C SER A 232 7.33 3.06 13.30
N GLU A 233 7.56 2.47 14.49
CA GLU A 233 6.74 1.38 15.01
C GLU A 233 5.32 1.83 15.35
N ASP A 234 5.16 2.98 16.00
CA ASP A 234 3.85 3.55 16.34
C ASP A 234 3.04 3.88 15.08
N VAL A 235 3.68 4.45 14.06
CA VAL A 235 3.06 4.68 12.75
C VAL A 235 2.64 3.36 12.12
N SER A 236 3.51 2.34 12.14
CA SER A 236 3.21 1.02 11.61
C SER A 236 1.98 0.41 12.26
N LYS A 237 1.92 0.36 13.60
CA LYS A 237 0.80 -0.24 14.35
C LYS A 237 -0.49 0.55 14.18
N THR A 238 -0.42 1.88 14.29
CA THR A 238 -1.59 2.76 14.14
C THR A 238 -2.21 2.60 12.75
N THR A 239 -1.36 2.51 11.72
CA THR A 239 -1.83 2.41 10.35
C THR A 239 -2.37 1.01 10.05
N ASP A 240 -1.72 -0.04 10.54
CA ASP A 240 -2.23 -1.42 10.42
C ASP A 240 -3.63 -1.56 11.05
N ASP A 241 -3.79 -1.01 12.26
CA ASP A 241 -5.09 -0.99 12.95
C ASP A 241 -6.15 -0.19 12.18
N TYR A 242 -5.78 0.95 11.59
CA TYR A 242 -6.67 1.74 10.72
C TYR A 242 -7.13 0.94 9.51
N TYR A 243 -6.21 0.30 8.80
CA TYR A 243 -6.57 -0.52 7.65
C TYR A 243 -7.44 -1.71 8.05
N ARG A 244 -7.20 -2.30 9.22
CA ARG A 244 -7.94 -3.47 9.71
C ARG A 244 -9.35 -3.14 10.17
N THR A 245 -9.53 -2.02 10.84
CA THR A 245 -10.78 -1.68 11.53
C THR A 245 -11.66 -0.71 10.75
N VAL A 246 -11.07 0.12 9.89
CA VAL A 246 -11.80 1.14 9.13
C VAL A 246 -11.85 0.81 7.65
N VAL A 247 -10.69 0.56 7.02
CA VAL A 247 -10.63 0.47 5.55
C VAL A 247 -11.10 -0.91 5.06
N PHE A 248 -10.63 -2.00 5.66
CA PHE A 248 -10.99 -3.36 5.25
C PHE A 248 -12.50 -3.64 5.37
N PRO A 249 -13.20 -3.29 6.47
CA PRO A 249 -14.65 -3.47 6.54
C PRO A 249 -15.42 -2.63 5.52
N LYS A 250 -14.96 -1.41 5.21
CA LYS A 250 -15.55 -0.58 4.15
C LYS A 250 -15.34 -1.19 2.77
N ALA A 251 -14.15 -1.72 2.48
CA ALA A 251 -13.86 -2.39 1.21
C ALA A 251 -14.76 -3.62 1.00
N TYR A 252 -14.96 -4.42 2.06
CA TYR A 252 -15.92 -5.52 2.04
C TYR A 252 -17.36 -5.03 1.81
N ASN A 253 -17.80 -3.99 2.54
CA ASN A 253 -19.14 -3.44 2.40
C ASN A 253 -19.39 -2.85 1.00
N ILE A 254 -18.43 -2.16 0.38
CA ILE A 254 -18.55 -1.60 -0.98
C ILE A 254 -18.74 -2.72 -2.01
N LEU A 255 -18.01 -3.83 -1.90
CA LEU A 255 -18.19 -4.99 -2.77
C LEU A 255 -19.60 -5.61 -2.61
N THR A 256 -20.21 -5.51 -1.44
CA THR A 256 -21.60 -5.93 -1.22
C THR A 256 -22.63 -4.87 -1.62
N TYR A 257 -22.32 -3.57 -1.54
CA TYR A 257 -23.22 -2.47 -1.88
C TYR A 257 -23.26 -2.13 -3.39
N ALA A 258 -22.22 -2.51 -4.15
CA ALA A 258 -22.30 -2.52 -5.62
C ALA A 258 -23.33 -3.54 -6.16
N SER A 259 -23.89 -4.40 -5.29
CA SER A 259 -24.96 -5.34 -5.64
C SER A 259 -26.38 -4.84 -5.36
N SER A 260 -26.59 -3.62 -4.81
CA SER A 260 -27.96 -3.13 -4.58
C SER A 260 -28.60 -2.39 -5.76
N SER A 261 -27.87 -2.11 -6.84
CA SER A 261 -28.45 -1.58 -8.10
C SER A 261 -28.69 -2.65 -9.18
N THR A 262 -28.40 -3.92 -8.90
CA THR A 262 -28.60 -5.04 -9.84
C THR A 262 -29.50 -6.16 -9.28
N LEU A 263 -30.24 -5.87 -8.21
CA LEU A 263 -31.19 -6.82 -7.58
C LEU A 263 -32.37 -7.22 -8.49
N GLY A 264 -32.59 -6.51 -9.61
CA GLY A 264 -33.53 -6.91 -10.66
C GLY A 264 -32.97 -7.88 -11.72
N VAL A 265 -31.64 -7.95 -11.88
CA VAL A 265 -31.00 -8.70 -12.99
C VAL A 265 -30.45 -10.05 -12.52
N MET A 266 -30.00 -10.16 -11.27
CA MET A 266 -29.51 -11.44 -10.72
C MET A 266 -30.60 -12.51 -10.51
N LYS A 267 -31.87 -12.13 -10.38
CA LYS A 267 -32.96 -13.11 -10.14
C LYS A 267 -33.27 -13.97 -11.35
N HIS A 268 -32.93 -13.53 -12.57
CA HIS A 268 -33.05 -14.33 -13.79
C HIS A 268 -31.75 -15.06 -14.13
N ALA A 269 -30.58 -14.42 -13.99
CA ALA A 269 -29.31 -15.04 -14.34
C ALA A 269 -28.90 -16.20 -13.40
N VAL A 270 -29.19 -16.09 -12.10
CA VAL A 270 -28.89 -17.16 -11.12
C VAL A 270 -29.90 -18.31 -11.24
N LYS A 271 -31.18 -18.01 -11.53
CA LYS A 271 -32.23 -19.04 -11.67
C LYS A 271 -32.05 -19.89 -12.93
N ASP A 272 -31.61 -19.30 -14.04
CA ASP A 272 -31.39 -20.02 -15.31
C ASP A 272 -30.05 -20.79 -15.32
N SER A 273 -29.02 -20.29 -14.62
CA SER A 273 -27.74 -21.01 -14.48
C SER A 273 -27.84 -22.19 -13.50
N PHE A 274 -28.57 -22.05 -12.37
CA PHE A 274 -28.78 -23.18 -11.45
C PHE A 274 -29.68 -24.26 -12.07
N SER A 275 -30.68 -23.90 -12.87
CA SER A 275 -31.52 -24.85 -13.61
C SER A 275 -30.68 -25.75 -14.53
N THR A 276 -29.82 -25.15 -15.35
CA THR A 276 -29.07 -25.86 -16.38
C THR A 276 -28.00 -26.79 -15.77
N VAL A 277 -27.31 -26.34 -14.72
CA VAL A 277 -26.31 -27.17 -14.02
C VAL A 277 -26.98 -28.29 -13.20
N PHE A 278 -28.13 -28.03 -12.58
CA PHE A 278 -28.86 -29.04 -11.81
C PHE A 278 -29.44 -30.14 -12.71
N ILE A 279 -29.93 -29.80 -13.91
CA ILE A 279 -30.38 -30.77 -14.91
C ILE A 279 -29.21 -31.65 -15.38
N LEU A 280 -28.03 -31.05 -15.64
CA LEU A 280 -26.84 -31.79 -16.06
C LEU A 280 -26.33 -32.73 -14.95
N CYS A 281 -26.33 -32.29 -13.69
CA CYS A 281 -26.01 -33.13 -12.54
C CYS A 281 -27.05 -34.23 -12.29
N ALA A 282 -28.34 -33.95 -12.46
CA ALA A 282 -29.40 -34.95 -12.32
C ALA A 282 -29.32 -36.05 -13.40
N ILE A 283 -28.94 -35.69 -14.63
CA ILE A 283 -28.71 -36.66 -15.71
C ILE A 283 -27.51 -37.55 -15.38
N ILE A 284 -26.39 -36.97 -14.92
CA ILE A 284 -25.19 -37.74 -14.52
C ILE A 284 -25.51 -38.68 -13.35
N PHE A 285 -26.29 -38.21 -12.37
CA PHE A 285 -26.71 -39.02 -11.23
C PHE A 285 -27.67 -40.16 -11.62
N ALA A 286 -28.60 -39.91 -12.55
CA ALA A 286 -29.50 -40.95 -13.07
C ALA A 286 -28.74 -42.03 -13.85
N VAL A 287 -27.74 -41.63 -14.66
CA VAL A 287 -26.85 -42.58 -15.36
C VAL A 287 -26.04 -43.41 -14.36
N TYR A 288 -25.54 -42.79 -13.29
CA TYR A 288 -24.81 -43.49 -12.23
C TYR A 288 -25.70 -44.52 -11.50
N ILE A 289 -26.93 -44.17 -11.15
CA ILE A 289 -27.88 -45.12 -10.53
C ILE A 289 -28.24 -46.25 -11.50
N ALA A 290 -28.50 -45.96 -12.78
CA ALA A 290 -28.80 -46.98 -13.78
C ALA A 290 -27.62 -47.96 -13.95
N ALA A 291 -26.39 -47.46 -14.01
CA ALA A 291 -25.18 -48.28 -14.05
C ALA A 291 -25.02 -49.13 -12.78
N ALA A 292 -25.28 -48.56 -11.60
CA ALA A 292 -25.22 -49.27 -10.33
C ALA A 292 -26.28 -50.38 -10.23
N VAL A 293 -27.50 -50.15 -10.73
CA VAL A 293 -28.57 -51.16 -10.78
C VAL A 293 -28.21 -52.27 -11.77
N VAL A 294 -27.69 -51.94 -12.97
CA VAL A 294 -27.24 -52.95 -13.94
C VAL A 294 -26.10 -53.79 -13.35
N LEU A 295 -25.12 -53.17 -12.68
CA LEU A 295 -24.04 -53.89 -12.01
C LEU A 295 -24.54 -54.74 -10.83
N ALA A 296 -25.50 -54.26 -10.05
CA ALA A 296 -26.09 -55.01 -8.94
C ALA A 296 -26.91 -56.22 -9.43
N VAL A 297 -27.69 -56.05 -10.49
CA VAL A 297 -28.44 -57.14 -11.14
C VAL A 297 -27.48 -58.14 -11.75
N ASN A 298 -26.42 -57.71 -12.45
CA ASN A 298 -25.40 -58.63 -12.96
C ASN A 298 -24.70 -59.40 -11.83
N LYS A 299 -24.42 -58.73 -10.70
CA LYS A 299 -23.80 -59.36 -9.53
C LYS A 299 -24.72 -60.39 -8.86
N GLU A 300 -26.02 -60.14 -8.80
CA GLU A 300 -27.03 -61.09 -8.32
C GLU A 300 -27.25 -62.25 -9.31
N LEU A 301 -27.29 -61.99 -10.63
CA LEU A 301 -27.38 -63.02 -11.66
C LEU A 301 -26.15 -63.94 -11.67
N VAL A 302 -24.94 -63.41 -11.51
CA VAL A 302 -23.71 -64.21 -11.34
C VAL A 302 -23.73 -65.01 -10.03
N LYS A 303 -24.43 -64.53 -9.00
CA LYS A 303 -24.59 -65.24 -7.72
C LYS A 303 -25.58 -66.41 -7.82
N LEU A 304 -26.64 -66.25 -8.62
CA LEU A 304 -27.73 -67.22 -8.81
C LEU A 304 -27.40 -68.25 -9.90
N TYR A 305 -26.71 -67.85 -10.96
CA TYR A 305 -26.47 -68.68 -12.15
C TYR A 305 -24.99 -68.80 -12.56
N GLY A 306 -24.07 -68.14 -11.83
CA GLY A 306 -22.64 -68.27 -12.08
C GLY A 306 -22.10 -69.66 -11.67
N PRO A 307 -20.92 -70.05 -12.19
CA PRO A 307 -20.38 -71.41 -12.10
C PRO A 307 -20.17 -71.96 -10.67
N ASN A 308 -20.31 -71.13 -9.63
CA ASN A 308 -20.20 -71.50 -8.22
C ASN A 308 -21.53 -71.54 -7.44
N ALA A 309 -22.69 -71.29 -8.08
CA ALA A 309 -24.00 -71.31 -7.42
C ALA A 309 -24.40 -72.73 -6.93
N GLY A 310 -24.00 -73.78 -7.66
CA GLY A 310 -24.21 -75.18 -7.27
C GLY A 310 -23.44 -75.63 -6.01
N LYS A 311 -22.33 -74.97 -5.66
CA LYS A 311 -21.52 -75.34 -4.49
C LYS A 311 -22.08 -74.82 -3.15
N LYS A 312 -22.87 -73.73 -3.16
CA LYS A 312 -23.51 -73.18 -1.94
C LYS A 312 -24.82 -73.89 -1.55
N ALA A 313 -25.51 -74.53 -2.50
CA ALA A 313 -26.66 -75.38 -2.21
C ALA A 313 -26.25 -76.68 -1.48
N ALA A 314 -25.11 -77.26 -1.84
CA ALA A 314 -24.56 -78.45 -1.17
C ALA A 314 -24.09 -78.17 0.28
N ALA A 315 -23.51 -77.00 0.55
CA ALA A 315 -23.06 -76.62 1.89
C ALA A 315 -24.22 -76.36 2.89
N LYS A 316 -25.38 -75.87 2.42
CA LYS A 316 -26.58 -75.68 3.27
C LYS A 316 -27.33 -76.98 3.56
N ALA A 317 -27.19 -78.02 2.73
CA ALA A 317 -27.78 -79.34 2.98
C ALA A 317 -26.99 -80.15 4.02
N GLY A 318 -25.65 -79.98 4.08
CA GLY A 318 -24.78 -80.61 5.09
C GLY A 318 -25.02 -80.09 6.51
N ALA A 319 -25.14 -78.76 6.67
CA ALA A 319 -25.33 -78.13 7.98
C ALA A 319 -26.70 -78.43 8.64
N LYS A 320 -27.71 -78.84 7.86
CA LYS A 320 -29.02 -79.27 8.40
C LYS A 320 -29.05 -80.72 8.90
N LYS A 321 -28.07 -81.57 8.55
CA LYS A 321 -27.97 -82.94 9.06
C LYS A 321 -27.24 -83.02 10.42
N GLU A 322 -26.27 -82.15 10.68
CA GLU A 322 -25.53 -82.14 11.96
C GLU A 322 -26.33 -81.50 13.12
N ALA A 323 -27.31 -80.63 12.83
CA ALA A 323 -28.17 -80.04 13.86
C ALA A 323 -29.31 -80.96 14.35
N LYS A 324 -29.55 -82.12 13.69
CA LYS A 324 -30.55 -83.13 14.10
C LYS A 324 -29.95 -84.32 14.85
N ALA A 325 -28.64 -84.35 15.10
CA ALA A 325 -27.97 -85.43 15.83
C ALA A 325 -27.55 -85.03 17.27
N LYS A 326 -27.97 -83.86 17.76
CA LYS A 326 -27.66 -83.36 19.12
C LYS A 326 -28.86 -82.84 19.92
N LYS A 327 -30.09 -83.26 19.58
CA LYS A 327 -31.28 -83.20 20.43
C LYS A 327 -32.22 -84.33 20.07
#